data_AF-A0A3C0N3J6-F1
#
_entry.id   AF-A0A3C0N3J6-F1
#
_cell.length_a   1.000
_cell.length_b   1.000
_cell.length_c   1.000
_cell.angle_alpha   90.00
_cell.angle_beta   90.00
_cell.angle_gamma   90.00
#
_symmetry.space_group_name_H-M   'P 1'
#
loop_
_entity.id
_entity.type
_entity.pdbx_description
1 polymer ?
#
loop_
_entity_poly.entity_id
_entity_poly.type
_entity_poly.pdbx_seq_one_letter_code
_entity_poly.pdbx_strand_id
1 'polypeptide(L)'
;MNQGSTKSPEDWTDEEVFAEIGKIVVKFPLLQCDRCAKAVMEWVETNGIDGKILKLRTKNIRERYILSDRIGENESITENGQHYGVEVRGRIFDNLSPEGLLKEDWLKDFSCSSGQFIVEELEEL
;
A
#
# COMPACT_ATOMS: atom_id res chain seq x y z
N MET A 1 -7.53 -14.92 -21.61
CA MET A 1 -8.78 -15.51 -21.06
C MET A 1 -8.85 -15.06 -19.62
N ASN A 2 -9.61 -14.00 -19.32
CA ASN A 2 -9.79 -13.52 -17.95
C ASN A 2 -10.98 -14.27 -17.34
N GLN A 3 -10.71 -15.08 -16.32
CA GLN A 3 -11.76 -15.51 -15.41
C GLN A 3 -12.00 -14.34 -14.46
N GLY A 4 -12.99 -13.51 -14.77
CA GLY A 4 -13.53 -12.57 -13.78
C GLY A 4 -14.15 -13.37 -12.65
N SER A 5 -13.88 -12.97 -11.41
CA SER A 5 -14.52 -13.55 -10.23
C SER A 5 -16.04 -13.54 -10.39
N THR A 6 -16.70 -14.66 -10.11
CA THR A 6 -18.17 -14.80 -10.18
C THR A 6 -18.89 -14.27 -8.93
N LYS A 7 -18.14 -13.72 -7.95
CA LYS A 7 -18.68 -13.19 -6.70
C LYS A 7 -19.05 -11.71 -6.87
N SER A 8 -20.20 -11.32 -6.34
CA SER A 8 -20.57 -9.91 -6.21
C SER A 8 -19.71 -9.25 -5.12
N PRO A 9 -19.48 -7.92 -5.15
CA PRO A 9 -18.65 -7.22 -4.16
C PRO A 9 -19.05 -7.49 -2.70
N GLU A 10 -20.35 -7.61 -2.44
CA GLU A 10 -20.95 -7.87 -1.13
C GLU A 10 -20.75 -9.31 -0.63
N ASP A 11 -20.42 -10.26 -1.51
CA ASP A 11 -20.22 -11.67 -1.18
C ASP A 11 -18.79 -11.98 -0.71
N TRP A 12 -17.88 -11.02 -0.83
CA TRP A 12 -16.51 -11.13 -0.34
C TRP A 12 -16.45 -10.84 1.15
N THR A 13 -15.91 -11.75 1.95
CA THR A 13 -15.56 -11.42 3.35
C THR A 13 -14.25 -10.61 3.40
N ASP A 14 -14.03 -9.89 4.50
CA ASP A 14 -12.81 -9.12 4.69
C ASP A 14 -11.57 -10.01 4.62
N GLU A 15 -11.62 -11.20 5.21
CA GLU A 15 -10.51 -12.17 5.20
C GLU A 15 -10.19 -12.66 3.79
N GLU A 16 -11.21 -12.88 2.94
CA GLU A 16 -11.00 -13.28 1.55
C GLU A 16 -10.36 -12.15 0.74
N VAL A 17 -10.85 -10.91 0.90
CA VAL A 17 -10.27 -9.73 0.25
C VAL A 17 -8.81 -9.56 0.66
N PHE A 18 -8.52 -9.60 1.96
CA PHE A 18 -7.17 -9.42 2.47
C PHE A 18 -6.23 -10.55 2.01
N ALA A 19 -6.71 -11.79 1.95
CA ALA A 19 -5.92 -12.91 1.45
C ALA A 19 -5.58 -12.77 -0.05
N GLU A 20 -6.52 -12.32 -0.89
CA GLU A 20 -6.26 -12.08 -2.32
C GLU A 20 -5.30 -10.90 -2.55
N ILE A 21 -5.49 -9.79 -1.83
CA ILE A 21 -4.58 -8.66 -1.88
C ILE A 21 -3.18 -9.06 -1.40
N GLY A 22 -3.08 -9.86 -0.33
CA GLY A 22 -1.81 -10.40 0.16
C GLY A 22 -1.04 -11.18 -0.91
N LYS A 23 -1.73 -11.99 -1.73
CA LYS A 23 -1.12 -12.71 -2.87
C LYS A 23 -0.61 -11.77 -3.97
N ILE A 24 -1.18 -10.57 -4.09
CA ILE A 24 -0.71 -9.53 -5.01
C ILE A 24 0.53 -8.87 -4.42
N VAL A 25 0.43 -8.39 -3.18
CA VAL A 25 1.48 -7.65 -2.45
C VAL A 25 2.82 -8.39 -2.47
N VAL A 26 2.84 -9.70 -2.17
CA VAL A 26 4.08 -10.49 -2.10
C VAL A 26 4.88 -10.58 -3.41
N LYS A 27 4.30 -10.16 -4.55
CA LYS A 27 4.97 -10.15 -5.86
C LYS A 27 5.84 -8.90 -6.07
N PHE A 28 5.71 -7.89 -5.22
CA PHE A 28 6.37 -6.61 -5.38
C PHE A 28 7.52 -6.47 -4.37
N PRO A 29 8.78 -6.48 -4.82
CA PRO A 29 9.91 -6.25 -3.92
C PRO A 29 10.00 -4.78 -3.51
N LEU A 30 11.07 -4.44 -2.78
CA LEU A 30 11.40 -3.06 -2.43
C LEU A 30 11.44 -2.14 -3.66
N LEU A 31 11.15 -0.85 -3.41
CA LEU A 31 11.08 0.22 -4.41
C LEU A 31 9.97 0.05 -5.47
N GLN A 32 9.02 -0.88 -5.28
CA GLN A 32 7.89 -1.10 -6.20
C GLN A 32 6.52 -0.81 -5.55
N CYS A 33 6.47 0.09 -4.57
CA CYS A 33 5.23 0.46 -3.87
C CYS A 33 4.16 1.03 -4.83
N ASP A 34 4.57 1.80 -5.85
CA ASP A 34 3.70 2.34 -6.88
C ASP A 34 3.05 1.24 -7.74
N ARG A 35 3.84 0.26 -8.18
CA ARG A 35 3.35 -0.89 -8.96
C ARG A 35 2.45 -1.80 -8.13
N CYS A 36 2.80 -2.00 -6.87
CA CYS A 36 1.98 -2.73 -5.91
C CYS A 36 0.62 -2.04 -5.75
N ALA A 37 0.60 -0.73 -5.50
CA ALA A 37 -0.63 0.03 -5.34
C ALA A 37 -1.51 -0.03 -6.60
N LYS A 38 -0.92 0.12 -7.80
CA LYS A 38 -1.65 -0.04 -9.07
C LYS A 38 -2.28 -1.43 -9.21
N ALA A 39 -1.54 -2.50 -8.91
CA ALA A 39 -2.05 -3.86 -9.03
C ALA A 39 -3.16 -4.18 -8.00
N VAL A 40 -3.06 -3.64 -6.79
CA VAL A 40 -4.11 -3.78 -5.78
C VAL A 40 -5.36 -3.00 -6.20
N MET A 41 -5.22 -1.76 -6.68
CA MET A 41 -6.34 -0.96 -7.20
C MET A 41 -7.05 -1.64 -8.37
N GLU A 42 -6.30 -2.11 -9.37
CA GLU A 42 -6.86 -2.84 -10.52
C GLU A 42 -7.68 -4.06 -10.07
N TRP A 43 -7.17 -4.80 -9.08
CA TRP A 43 -7.89 -5.96 -8.55
C TRP A 43 -9.16 -5.57 -7.80
N VAL A 44 -9.13 -4.59 -6.89
CA VAL A 44 -10.33 -4.19 -6.15
C VAL A 44 -11.39 -3.59 -7.08
N GLU A 45 -10.99 -2.76 -8.06
CA GLU A 45 -11.90 -2.21 -9.08
C GLU A 45 -12.56 -3.31 -9.92
N THR A 46 -11.78 -4.30 -10.36
CA THR A 46 -12.30 -5.44 -11.14
C THR A 46 -13.32 -6.27 -10.35
N ASN A 47 -13.19 -6.32 -9.02
CA ASN A 47 -14.10 -7.02 -8.13
C ASN A 47 -15.16 -6.09 -7.51
N GLY A 48 -15.26 -4.84 -7.97
CA GLY A 48 -16.22 -3.83 -7.47
C GLY A 48 -16.07 -3.49 -5.99
N ILE A 49 -14.86 -3.66 -5.44
CA ILE A 49 -14.52 -3.34 -4.05
C ILE A 49 -13.91 -1.94 -4.01
N ASP A 50 -14.37 -1.11 -3.06
CA ASP A 50 -13.80 0.22 -2.86
C ASP A 50 -12.37 0.14 -2.32
N GLY A 51 -11.47 0.86 -2.97
CA GLY A 51 -10.09 1.09 -2.53
C GLY A 51 -9.73 2.57 -2.59
N LYS A 52 -8.78 3.00 -1.75
CA LYS A 52 -8.24 4.36 -1.76
C LYS A 52 -6.73 4.34 -1.78
N ILE A 53 -6.13 5.08 -2.70
CA ILE A 53 -4.69 5.22 -2.76
C ILE A 53 -4.25 6.26 -1.73
N LEU A 54 -3.30 5.88 -0.88
CA LEU A 54 -2.64 6.77 0.06
C LEU A 54 -1.19 6.99 -0.38
N LYS A 55 -0.83 8.25 -0.56
CA LYS A 55 0.55 8.68 -0.78
C LYS A 55 1.11 9.25 0.51
N LEU A 56 2.16 8.63 1.02
CA LEU A 56 2.99 9.19 2.08
C LEU A 56 4.25 9.78 1.46
N ARG A 57 4.56 11.02 1.79
CA ARG A 57 5.79 11.67 1.34
C ARG A 57 6.47 12.41 2.46
N THR A 58 7.80 12.51 2.37
CA THR A 58 8.57 13.37 3.26
C THR A 58 8.11 14.81 3.12
N LYS A 59 8.07 15.55 4.24
CA LYS A 59 7.68 16.97 4.22
C LYS A 59 8.72 17.82 3.49
N ASN A 60 9.99 17.45 3.62
CA ASN A 60 11.09 18.08 2.91
C ASN A 60 11.39 17.30 1.62
N ILE A 61 11.16 17.93 0.46
CA ILE A 61 11.36 17.30 -0.86
C ILE A 61 12.80 16.83 -1.13
N ARG A 62 13.79 17.31 -0.35
CA ARG A 62 15.18 16.85 -0.44
C ARG A 62 15.42 15.53 0.28
N GLU A 63 14.52 15.11 1.16
CA GLU A 63 14.59 13.84 1.88
C GLU A 63 14.01 12.74 1.00
N ARG A 64 14.91 11.97 0.38
CA ARG A 64 14.54 10.95 -0.61
C ARG A 64 14.37 9.55 -0.04
N TYR A 65 14.82 9.33 1.19
CA TYR A 65 14.89 8.03 1.82
C TYR A 65 13.87 7.92 2.95
N ILE A 66 13.06 6.88 2.87
CA ILE A 66 12.14 6.45 3.91
C ILE A 66 12.61 5.07 4.36
N LEU A 67 12.62 4.83 5.67
CA LEU A 67 12.92 3.53 6.27
C LEU A 67 11.64 2.95 6.86
N SER A 68 11.60 1.63 7.01
CA SER A 68 10.49 0.89 7.62
C SER A 68 11.02 0.03 8.77
N ASP A 69 10.35 0.06 9.91
CA ASP A 69 10.69 -0.76 11.08
C ASP A 69 10.61 -2.27 10.75
N ARG A 70 9.82 -2.67 9.75
CA ARG A 70 9.73 -4.08 9.27
C ARG A 70 10.98 -4.55 8.54
N ILE A 71 11.70 -3.66 7.87
CA ILE A 71 12.89 -3.99 7.06
C ILE A 71 14.18 -3.71 7.84
N GLY A 72 14.13 -2.75 8.76
CA GLY A 72 15.27 -2.28 9.55
C GLY A 72 15.96 -1.06 8.93
N GLU A 73 16.87 -0.45 9.71
CA GLU A 73 17.41 0.89 9.41
C GLU A 73 18.45 0.93 8.27
N ASN A 74 18.90 -0.23 7.76
CA ASN A 74 20.00 -0.31 6.80
C ASN A 74 19.55 -0.24 5.33
N GLU A 75 18.26 -0.31 5.07
CA GLU A 75 17.72 -0.34 3.71
C GLU A 75 16.55 0.64 3.57
N SER A 76 16.62 1.48 2.54
CA SER A 76 15.53 2.42 2.27
C SER A 76 14.48 1.80 1.37
N ILE A 77 13.22 2.02 1.73
CA ILE A 77 12.06 1.57 0.97
C ILE A 77 11.70 2.51 -0.18
N THR A 78 12.34 3.67 -0.27
CA THR A 78 12.14 4.66 -1.35
C THR A 78 13.44 5.36 -1.72
N GLU A 79 13.55 5.81 -2.97
CA GLU A 79 14.65 6.68 -3.40
C GLU A 79 14.16 8.06 -3.86
N ASN A 80 12.89 8.39 -3.66
CA ASN A 80 12.26 9.64 -4.10
C ASN A 80 11.45 10.34 -3.00
N GLY A 81 11.49 9.80 -1.78
CA GLY A 81 10.76 10.33 -0.62
C GLY A 81 9.26 10.12 -0.69
N GLN A 82 8.79 9.15 -1.49
CA GLN A 82 7.37 8.86 -1.70
C GLN A 82 7.10 7.36 -1.56
N HIS A 83 6.12 7.01 -0.75
CA HIS A 83 5.64 5.65 -0.53
C HIS A 83 4.14 5.58 -0.74
N TYR A 84 3.65 4.45 -1.24
CA TYR A 84 2.25 4.26 -1.60
C TYR A 84 1.67 3.04 -0.90
N GLY A 85 0.44 3.18 -0.41
CA GLY A 85 -0.38 2.08 0.07
C GLY A 85 -1.81 2.22 -0.44
N VAL A 86 -2.59 1.15 -0.36
CA VAL A 86 -4.02 1.15 -0.72
C VAL A 86 -4.83 0.77 0.50
N GLU A 87 -5.72 1.66 0.93
CA GLU A 87 -6.69 1.40 1.99
C GLU A 87 -7.89 0.64 1.40
N VAL A 88 -8.12 -0.58 1.89
CA VAL A 88 -9.23 -1.46 1.51
C VAL A 88 -9.86 -1.99 2.78
N ARG A 89 -11.16 -1.71 2.97
CA ARG A 89 -11.94 -2.13 4.15
C ARG A 89 -11.23 -1.87 5.49
N GLY A 90 -10.63 -0.68 5.63
CA GLY A 90 -9.97 -0.23 6.85
C GLY A 90 -8.54 -0.76 7.09
N ARG A 91 -7.98 -1.53 6.15
CA ARG A 91 -6.56 -1.94 6.17
C ARG A 91 -5.80 -1.33 5.01
N ILE A 92 -4.58 -0.88 5.28
CA ILE A 92 -3.65 -0.36 4.28
C ILE A 92 -2.70 -1.47 3.85
N PHE A 93 -2.63 -1.69 2.55
CA PHE A 93 -1.71 -2.63 1.91
C PHE A 93 -0.65 -1.88 1.12
N ASP A 94 0.62 -2.09 1.45
CA ASP A 94 1.77 -1.70 0.63
C ASP A 94 2.63 -2.94 0.31
N ASN A 95 3.72 -2.75 -0.44
CA ASN A 95 4.62 -3.84 -0.84
C ASN A 95 5.38 -4.51 0.33
N LEU A 96 5.16 -4.08 1.58
CA LEU A 96 5.76 -4.63 2.80
C LEU A 96 4.71 -5.26 3.73
N SER A 97 3.41 -5.08 3.48
CA SER A 97 2.33 -5.46 4.41
C SER A 97 1.29 -6.39 3.74
N PRO A 98 1.62 -7.66 3.49
CA PRO A 98 0.71 -8.59 2.82
C PRO A 98 -0.56 -8.90 3.64
N GLU A 99 -0.52 -8.70 4.95
CA GLU A 99 -1.69 -8.87 5.83
C GLU A 99 -2.49 -7.56 6.03
N GLY A 100 -1.98 -6.46 5.48
CA GLY A 100 -2.50 -5.11 5.69
C GLY A 100 -2.34 -4.61 7.12
N LEU A 101 -2.26 -3.29 7.28
CA LEU A 101 -2.11 -2.63 8.59
C LEU A 101 -3.25 -1.65 8.85
N LEU A 102 -3.55 -1.42 10.13
CA LEU A 102 -4.36 -0.26 10.48
C LEU A 102 -3.62 1.02 10.12
N LYS A 103 -4.36 2.09 9.80
CA LYS A 103 -3.77 3.38 9.39
C LYS A 103 -2.76 3.93 10.39
N GLU A 104 -3.05 3.80 11.68
CA GLU A 104 -2.14 4.25 12.74
C GLU A 104 -0.83 3.46 12.79
N ASP A 105 -0.89 2.14 12.57
CA ASP A 105 0.29 1.28 12.59
C ASP A 105 1.12 1.47 11.32
N TRP A 106 0.45 1.67 10.18
CA TRP A 106 1.10 2.01 8.92
C TRP A 106 1.86 3.34 9.02
N LEU A 107 1.27 4.38 9.63
CA LEU A 107 1.92 5.67 9.82
C LEU A 107 3.11 5.62 10.77
N LYS A 108 3.07 4.74 11.79
CA LYS A 108 4.16 4.59 12.77
C LYS A 108 5.36 3.82 12.24
N ASP A 109 5.16 3.00 11.21
CA ASP A 109 6.21 2.15 10.66
C ASP A 109 7.33 2.92 9.96
N PHE A 110 7.06 4.14 9.49
CA PHE A 110 7.99 4.87 8.65
C PHE A 110 8.79 5.92 9.40
N SER A 111 10.06 6.01 9.04
CA SER A 111 10.96 7.07 9.49
C SER A 111 11.72 7.72 8.33
N CYS A 112 12.05 9.00 8.52
CA CYS A 112 12.89 9.78 7.62
C CYS A 112 13.73 10.75 8.46
N SER A 113 14.70 11.45 7.85
CA SER A 113 15.63 12.31 8.58
C SER A 113 14.97 13.41 9.42
N SER A 114 13.86 14.00 8.95
CA SER A 114 13.09 15.00 9.71
C SER A 114 12.05 14.39 10.66
N GLY A 115 11.70 13.12 10.48
CA GLY A 115 10.55 12.49 11.14
C GLY A 115 9.19 13.09 10.75
N GLN A 116 9.12 13.85 9.65
CA GLN A 116 7.90 14.55 9.23
C GLN A 116 7.41 14.08 7.87
N PHE A 117 6.15 13.63 7.85
CA PHE A 117 5.47 13.17 6.65
C PHE A 117 4.22 13.99 6.36
N ILE A 118 3.81 13.97 5.09
CA ILE A 118 2.50 14.40 4.62
C ILE A 118 1.84 13.18 3.99
N VAL A 119 0.55 12.97 4.29
CA VAL A 119 -0.26 11.91 3.70
C VAL A 119 -1.42 12.52 2.93
N GLU A 120 -1.56 12.08 1.67
CA GLU A 120 -2.54 12.57 0.70
C GLU A 120 -3.32 11.37 0.15
N GLU A 121 -4.64 11.51 -0.01
CA GLU A 121 -5.45 10.55 -0.76
C GLU A 121 -5.37 10.90 -2.26
N LEU A 122 -5.23 9.90 -3.12
CA LEU A 122 -5.15 10.07 -4.57
C LEU A 122 -6.30 9.33 -5.26
N GLU A 123 -6.80 9.89 -6.35
CA GLU A 123 -7.77 9.24 -7.24
C GLU A 123 -7.09 8.23 -8.18
N GLU A 124 -5.85 8.49 -8.60
CA GLU A 124 -5.07 7.65 -9.53
C GLU A 124 -3.55 7.80 -9.33
N LEU A 125 -2.75 6.90 -9.94
CA LEU A 125 -1.28 6.83 -9.89
C LEU A 125 -0.60 6.81 -11.27
#